data_AF-A0A816EMG6-F1
#
_entry.id   AF-A0A816EMG6-F1
#
_cell.length_a   1.000
_cell.length_b   1.000
_cell.length_c   1.000
_cell.angle_alpha   90.00
_cell.angle_beta   90.00
_cell.angle_gamma   90.00
#
_symmetry.space_group_name_H-M   'P 1'
#
loop_
_entity.id
_entity.type
_entity.pdbx_description
1 polymer ?
#
loop_
_entity_poly.entity_id
_entity_poly.type
_entity_poly.pdbx_seq_one_letter_code
_entity_poly.pdbx_strand_id
1 'polypeptide(L)'
;MENDLCYIIDCSNENISLFAELRDELIKNGYVKVKCENLPDGDCDKACLNTIAAVGGVCCPYDDDSESFIWPVKVLELDSPESHLQASQLDRELVLHTDCSYEHDAPHFVALYV
;
A
#
# COMPACT_ATOMS: atom_id res chain seq x y z
N MET A 1 14.03 11.91 -17.73
CA MET A 1 14.17 10.58 -17.13
C MET A 1 14.26 10.81 -15.63
N GLU A 2 13.14 10.68 -14.93
CA GLU A 2 13.23 10.54 -13.47
C GLU A 2 13.97 9.23 -13.20
N ASN A 3 15.04 9.32 -12.42
CA ASN A 3 15.62 8.13 -11.82
C ASN A 3 14.54 7.56 -10.92
N ASP A 4 13.97 6.42 -11.30
CA ASP A 4 12.96 5.72 -10.51
C ASP A 4 13.66 5.17 -9.27
N LEU A 5 13.72 6.00 -8.23
CA LEU A 5 14.53 5.75 -7.06
C LEU A 5 13.83 4.67 -6.21
N CYS A 6 14.54 3.57 -5.97
CA CYS A 6 14.06 2.46 -5.16
C CYS A 6 14.93 2.34 -3.91
N TYR A 7 14.29 2.43 -2.75
CA TYR A 7 14.93 2.29 -1.45
C TYR A 7 14.95 0.83 -1.01
N ILE A 8 16.00 0.40 -0.33
CA ILE A 8 16.12 -0.98 0.18
C ILE A 8 16.01 -0.94 1.70
N ILE A 9 15.00 -1.63 2.24
CA ILE A 9 14.87 -1.90 3.68
C ILE A 9 15.42 -3.30 3.94
N ASP A 10 16.46 -3.40 4.76
CA ASP A 10 16.87 -4.68 5.32
C ASP A 10 16.06 -4.96 6.57
N CYS A 11 15.06 -5.85 6.47
CA CYS A 11 14.12 -6.15 7.56
C CYS A 11 14.77 -6.83 8.78
N SER A 12 16.07 -7.15 8.72
CA SER A 12 16.84 -7.60 9.88
C SER A 12 17.40 -6.46 10.75
N ASN A 13 17.29 -5.20 10.30
CA ASN A 13 17.80 -4.00 10.97
C ASN A 13 16.69 -3.00 11.36
N GLU A 14 16.99 -2.02 12.21
CA GLU A 14 16.01 -1.02 12.67
C GLU A 14 15.68 0.07 11.64
N ASN A 15 16.54 0.33 10.64
CA ASN A 15 16.30 1.27 9.51
C ASN A 15 15.82 2.69 9.87
N ILE A 16 16.04 3.19 11.10
CA ILE A 16 15.45 4.45 11.60
C ILE A 16 15.72 5.65 10.68
N SER A 17 16.98 5.87 10.28
CA SER A 17 17.33 6.99 9.40
C SER A 17 16.71 6.88 8.01
N LEU A 18 16.55 5.66 7.52
CA LEU A 18 15.92 5.38 6.23
C LEU A 18 14.42 5.70 6.28
N PHE A 19 13.71 5.37 7.37
CA PHE A 19 12.30 5.72 7.50
C PHE A 19 12.02 7.23 7.50
N ALA A 20 12.91 8.03 8.10
CA ALA A 20 12.85 9.48 8.01
C ALA A 20 13.03 9.97 6.55
N GLU A 21 13.99 9.40 5.83
CA GLU A 21 14.22 9.71 4.41
C GLU A 21 13.02 9.32 3.53
N LEU A 22 12.43 8.13 3.75
CA LEU A 22 11.24 7.66 3.04
C LEU A 22 10.05 8.61 3.26
N ARG A 23 9.87 9.12 4.48
CA ARG A 23 8.81 10.08 4.80
C ARG A 23 9.02 11.41 4.07
N ASP A 24 10.24 11.94 4.08
CA ASP A 24 10.55 13.19 3.39
C ASP A 24 10.34 13.06 1.88
N GLU A 25 10.71 11.92 1.30
CA GLU A 25 10.50 11.64 -0.13
C GLU A 25 9.01 11.49 -0.47
N LEU A 26 8.24 10.81 0.38
CA LEU A 26 6.77 10.73 0.26
C LEU A 26 6.11 12.12 0.26
N ILE A 27 6.52 13.02 1.16
CA ILE A 27 5.97 14.38 1.24
C ILE A 27 6.36 15.21 0.02
N LYS A 28 7.58 15.03 -0.49
CA LYS A 28 8.12 15.81 -1.59
C LYS A 28 7.57 15.39 -2.96
N ASN A 29 7.44 14.08 -3.19
CA ASN A 29 7.10 13.53 -4.51
C ASN A 29 5.71 12.88 -4.58
N GLY A 30 5.06 12.65 -3.43
CA GLY A 30 3.76 11.99 -3.35
C GLY A 30 3.82 10.46 -3.42
N TYR A 31 4.99 9.85 -3.65
CA TYR A 31 5.18 8.40 -3.63
C TYR A 31 6.62 8.02 -3.29
N VAL A 32 6.81 6.77 -2.85
CA VAL A 32 8.13 6.15 -2.69
C VAL A 32 8.05 4.66 -3.06
N LYS A 33 9.11 4.14 -3.69
CA LYS A 33 9.24 2.70 -4.00
C LYS A 33 10.24 2.07 -3.05
N VAL A 34 9.86 0.94 -2.48
CA VAL A 34 10.65 0.24 -1.47
C VAL A 34 10.76 -1.23 -1.83
N LYS A 35 11.97 -1.78 -1.68
CA LYS A 35 12.24 -3.21 -1.69
C LYS A 35 12.61 -3.65 -0.28
N CYS A 36 11.85 -4.59 0.26
CA CYS A 36 12.18 -5.23 1.53
C CYS A 36 13.02 -6.48 1.28
N GLU A 37 14.17 -6.58 1.96
CA GLU A 37 15.08 -7.73 1.91
C GLU A 37 15.22 -8.36 3.30
N ASN A 38 15.67 -9.61 3.37
CA ASN A 38 15.86 -10.36 4.62
C ASN A 38 14.62 -10.39 5.53
N LEU A 39 13.42 -10.53 4.95
CA LEU A 39 12.17 -10.60 5.71
C LEU A 39 12.19 -11.80 6.66
N PRO A 40 12.06 -11.58 7.99
CA PRO A 40 11.85 -12.65 8.94
C PRO A 40 10.58 -13.42 8.58
N ASP A 41 10.68 -14.76 8.54
CA ASP A 41 9.58 -15.68 8.24
C ASP A 41 8.90 -15.49 6.86
N GLY A 42 9.43 -14.61 6.00
CA GLY A 42 8.82 -14.24 4.72
C GLY A 42 7.50 -13.47 4.86
N ASP A 43 7.25 -12.84 6.01
CA ASP A 43 5.99 -12.18 6.32
C ASP A 43 5.91 -10.77 5.69
N CYS A 44 5.37 -10.71 4.46
CA CYS A 44 5.19 -9.48 3.70
C CYS A 44 4.16 -8.53 4.34
N ASP A 45 3.10 -9.08 4.94
CA ASP A 45 2.04 -8.31 5.59
C ASP A 45 2.63 -7.48 6.73
N LYS A 46 3.40 -8.14 7.60
CA LYS A 46 4.09 -7.49 8.70
C LYS A 46 5.12 -6.47 8.22
N ALA A 47 5.86 -6.77 7.15
CA ALA A 47 6.81 -5.81 6.59
C ALA A 47 6.11 -4.54 6.06
N CYS A 48 4.96 -4.71 5.40
CA CYS A 48 4.14 -3.60 4.91
C CYS A 48 3.61 -2.74 6.06
N LEU A 49 2.98 -3.38 7.07
CA LEU A 49 2.43 -2.70 8.25
C LEU A 49 3.50 -1.94 9.04
N ASN A 50 4.67 -2.54 9.24
CA ASN A 50 5.77 -1.87 9.92
C ASN A 50 6.28 -0.66 9.13
N THR A 51 6.35 -0.78 7.80
CA THR A 51 6.85 0.30 6.95
C THR A 51 5.91 1.50 6.98
N ILE A 52 4.60 1.29 6.83
CA ILE A 52 3.62 2.39 6.86
C ILE A 52 3.58 3.07 8.24
N ALA A 53 3.68 2.28 9.32
CA ALA A 53 3.75 2.81 10.68
C ALA A 53 5.04 3.62 10.91
N ALA A 54 6.19 3.15 10.41
CA ALA A 54 7.48 3.80 10.59
C ALA A 54 7.59 5.14 9.84
N VAL A 55 6.90 5.30 8.71
CA VAL A 55 6.79 6.61 8.03
C VAL A 55 5.71 7.51 8.67
N GLY A 56 5.04 7.03 9.72
CA GLY A 56 4.07 7.76 10.53
C GLY A 56 2.63 7.69 10.02
N GLY A 57 2.29 6.68 9.23
CA GLY A 57 0.92 6.30 8.93
C GLY A 57 0.25 5.57 10.10
N VAL A 58 -1.08 5.54 10.08
CA VAL A 58 -1.90 4.76 11.01
C VAL A 58 -2.74 3.81 10.17
N CYS A 59 -2.66 2.52 10.47
CA CYS A 59 -3.41 1.50 9.74
C CYS A 59 -4.90 1.57 10.09
N CYS A 60 -5.75 1.44 9.06
CA CYS A 60 -7.19 1.42 9.22
C CYS A 60 -7.69 -0.02 9.13
N PRO A 61 -8.44 -0.52 10.13
CA PRO A 61 -8.99 -1.86 10.08
C PRO A 61 -10.08 -1.96 9.01
N TYR A 62 -10.22 -3.17 8.47
CA TYR A 62 -11.29 -3.59 7.59
C TYR A 62 -12.42 -4.21 8.42
N ASP A 63 -13.67 -3.76 8.22
CA ASP A 63 -14.86 -4.21 8.94
C ASP A 63 -14.79 -4.01 10.47
N ASP A 64 -15.64 -4.73 11.22
CA ASP A 64 -15.71 -4.70 12.70
C ASP A 64 -14.51 -5.39 13.38
N ASP A 65 -13.57 -5.97 12.62
CA ASP A 65 -12.37 -6.60 13.15
C ASP A 65 -11.22 -5.60 13.30
N SER A 66 -10.92 -5.22 14.54
CA SER A 66 -9.91 -4.22 14.86
C SER A 66 -8.49 -4.58 14.45
N GLU A 67 -8.22 -5.84 14.12
CA GLU A 67 -6.88 -6.32 13.74
C GLU A 67 -6.71 -6.55 12.24
N SER A 68 -7.76 -6.34 11.44
CA SER A 68 -7.78 -6.63 10.00
C SER A 68 -7.20 -5.47 9.19
N PHE A 69 -5.87 -5.31 9.17
CA PHE A 69 -5.21 -4.18 8.51
C PHE A 69 -4.77 -4.42 7.05
N ILE A 70 -4.93 -5.65 6.54
CA ILE A 70 -4.48 -6.03 5.18
C ILE A 70 -5.70 -6.28 4.28
N TRP A 71 -5.75 -5.54 3.18
CA TRP A 71 -6.86 -5.59 2.23
C TRP A 71 -6.41 -6.32 0.96
N PRO A 72 -6.87 -7.56 0.70
CA PRO A 72 -6.39 -8.33 -0.45
C PRO A 72 -6.97 -7.79 -1.76
N VAL A 73 -6.10 -7.31 -2.64
CA VAL A 73 -6.47 -6.92 -4.01
C VAL A 73 -6.32 -8.12 -4.94
N LYS A 74 -7.44 -8.69 -5.40
CA LYS A 74 -7.44 -9.84 -6.32
C LYS A 74 -7.86 -9.39 -7.72
N VAL A 75 -7.01 -9.66 -8.70
CA VAL A 75 -7.39 -9.58 -10.12
C VAL A 75 -8.07 -10.91 -10.47
N LEU A 76 -9.37 -10.87 -10.74
CA LEU A 76 -10.11 -12.05 -11.22
C LEU A 76 -10.02 -12.10 -12.75
N GLU A 77 -9.60 -13.24 -13.31
CA GLU A 77 -9.78 -13.52 -14.73
C GLU A 77 -11.28 -13.61 -15.02
N LEU A 78 -11.80 -12.69 -15.85
CA LEU A 78 -13.23 -12.64 -16.18
C LEU A 78 -13.55 -13.69 -17.26
N ASP A 79 -13.64 -14.95 -16.86
CA ASP A 79 -14.22 -15.99 -17.71
C ASP A 79 -15.75 -15.93 -17.62
N SER A 80 -16.35 -15.03 -18.42
CA SER A 80 -17.80 -14.89 -18.66
C SER A 80 -18.63 -14.25 -17.53
N PRO A 81 -19.35 -13.14 -17.78
CA PRO A 81 -20.13 -12.45 -16.74
C PRO A 81 -21.47 -13.17 -16.47
N GLU A 82 -21.58 -13.90 -15.36
CA GLU A 82 -22.85 -14.54 -14.93
C GLU A 82 -23.64 -13.75 -13.88
N SER A 83 -23.11 -12.66 -13.32
CA SER A 83 -23.87 -11.84 -12.38
C SER A 83 -23.51 -10.36 -12.46
N HIS A 84 -24.53 -9.51 -12.34
CA HIS A 84 -24.41 -8.05 -12.35
C HIS A 84 -23.80 -7.54 -11.05
N LEU A 85 -22.50 -7.75 -10.85
CA LEU A 85 -21.68 -6.71 -10.22
C LEU A 85 -21.27 -5.76 -11.34
N GLN A 86 -22.06 -4.69 -11.53
CA GLN A 86 -21.89 -3.67 -12.59
C GLN A 86 -20.59 -2.85 -12.52
N ALA A 87 -19.57 -3.29 -11.77
CA ALA A 87 -18.27 -2.61 -11.69
C ALA A 87 -17.26 -3.11 -12.75
N SER A 88 -17.52 -4.23 -13.44
CA SER A 88 -16.51 -4.92 -14.26
C SER A 88 -16.79 -4.94 -15.77
N GLN A 89 -17.40 -3.89 -16.33
CA GLN A 89 -17.45 -3.71 -17.79
C GLN A 89 -16.32 -2.79 -18.27
N LEU A 90 -15.15 -3.42 -18.45
CA LEU A 90 -14.30 -3.38 -19.66
C LEU A 90 -13.73 -2.07 -20.21
N ASP A 91 -14.08 -0.89 -19.72
CA ASP A 91 -13.53 0.39 -20.25
C ASP A 91 -13.32 1.48 -19.20
N ARG A 92 -13.52 1.16 -17.92
CA ARG A 92 -12.97 2.01 -16.87
C ARG A 92 -11.52 1.64 -16.70
N GLU A 93 -10.68 2.32 -17.49
CA GLU A 93 -9.40 2.81 -16.98
C GLU A 93 -9.51 3.00 -15.47
N LEU A 94 -8.53 2.53 -14.71
CA LEU A 94 -8.26 2.96 -13.35
C LEU A 94 -8.28 4.49 -13.36
N VAL A 95 -9.47 5.08 -13.20
CA VAL A 95 -9.62 6.53 -13.23
C VAL A 95 -8.75 7.02 -12.11
N LEU A 96 -7.85 7.94 -12.40
CA LEU A 96 -6.99 8.51 -11.37
C LEU A 96 -7.90 9.03 -10.24
N HIS A 97 -7.76 8.43 -9.07
CA HIS A 97 -8.58 8.70 -7.90
C HIS A 97 -7.70 8.64 -6.65
N THR A 98 -8.31 8.98 -5.52
CA THR A 98 -7.73 8.84 -4.19
C THR A 98 -8.66 7.95 -3.37
N ASP A 99 -8.06 7.15 -2.49
CA ASP A 99 -8.79 6.15 -1.71
C ASP A 99 -9.67 6.83 -0.64
N CYS A 100 -10.88 6.30 -0.47
CA CYS A 100 -11.83 6.73 0.58
C CYS A 100 -12.14 8.24 0.62
N SER A 101 -12.09 8.94 -0.52
CA SER A 101 -12.35 10.39 -0.60
C SER A 101 -13.76 10.86 -0.17
N TYR A 102 -14.69 9.93 0.05
CA TYR A 102 -16.01 10.22 0.64
C TYR A 102 -15.97 10.34 2.18
N GLU A 103 -14.98 9.72 2.83
CA GLU A 103 -14.86 9.72 4.29
C GLU A 103 -14.39 11.07 4.84
N HIS A 104 -14.79 11.40 6.07
CA HIS A 104 -14.31 12.62 6.73
C HIS A 104 -12.79 12.60 6.94
N ASP A 105 -12.28 11.45 7.37
CA ASP A 105 -10.87 11.21 7.69
C ASP A 105 -10.28 10.22 6.67
N ALA A 106 -10.16 10.66 5.42
CA ALA A 106 -9.54 9.88 4.36
C ALA A 106 -8.05 9.57 4.65
N PRO A 107 -7.52 8.43 4.17
CA PRO A 107 -6.14 8.03 4.42
C PRO A 107 -5.15 9.00 3.76
N HIS A 108 -4.12 9.38 4.51
CA HIS A 108 -3.03 10.22 3.99
C HIS A 108 -2.00 9.43 3.18
N PHE A 109 -1.86 8.13 3.49
CA PHE A 109 -0.91 7.23 2.86
C PHE A 109 -1.60 5.91 2.53
N VAL A 110 -1.17 5.29 1.44
CA VAL A 110 -1.56 3.93 1.04
C VAL A 110 -0.27 3.14 0.80
N ALA A 111 -0.19 1.95 1.36
CA ALA A 111 0.91 1.02 1.10
C ALA A 111 0.38 -0.16 0.28
N LEU A 112 1.06 -0.47 -0.82
CA LEU A 112 0.76 -1.57 -1.72
C LEU A 112 2.03 -2.41 -1.91
N TYR A 113 1.91 -3.73 -1.80
CA TYR A 113 3.01 -4.68 -2.04
C TYR A 113 2.56 -5.78 -3.00
N VAL A 114 3.56 -6.45 -3.61
CA VAL A 114 3.39 -7.51 -4.62
C VAL A 114 4.23 -8.71 -4.22
#